data_AF-A0A661PV87-F1
#
_entry.id   AF-A0A661PV87-F1
#
_cell.length_a   1.000
_cell.length_b   1.000
_cell.length_c   1.000
_cell.angle_alpha   90.00
_cell.angle_beta   90.00
_cell.angle_gamma   90.00
#
_symmetry.space_group_name_H-M   'P 1'
#
loop_
_entity.id
_entity.type
_entity.pdbx_description
1 polymer ?
#
loop_
_entity_poly.entity_id
_entity_poly.type
_entity_poly.pdbx_seq_one_letter_code
_entity_poly.pdbx_strand_id
1 'polypeptide(L)'
;TPGLKQTQRFYIDFRTRLVELLKGDTSPQPDIIKAVIEKTATAPKPAAKKTSRYLYVDGAGTLQFADSLQQVPSQYRQDAQPLAE
;
A
#
# COMPACT_ATOMS: atom_id res chain seq x y z
N THR A 1 5.29 -34.09 -23.80
CA THR A 1 4.81 -33.83 -22.42
C THR A 1 3.90 -32.62 -22.40
N PRO A 2 2.60 -32.78 -22.12
CA PRO A 2 1.59 -31.72 -22.28
C PRO A 2 1.85 -30.45 -21.46
N GLY A 3 2.51 -30.56 -20.29
CA GLY A 3 2.79 -29.42 -19.41
C GLY A 3 3.75 -28.36 -19.97
N LEU A 4 4.69 -28.73 -20.85
CA LEU A 4 5.69 -27.80 -21.38
C LEU A 4 5.04 -26.67 -22.20
N LYS A 5 4.01 -27.00 -22.98
CA LYS A 5 3.28 -26.03 -23.82
C LYS A 5 2.46 -25.06 -22.99
N GLN A 6 1.93 -25.50 -21.85
CA GLN A 6 1.17 -24.66 -20.93
C GLN A 6 2.07 -23.64 -20.22
N THR A 7 3.24 -24.07 -19.74
CA THR A 7 4.21 -23.19 -19.09
C THR A 7 4.80 -22.17 -20.06
N GLN A 8 5.03 -22.56 -21.32
CA GLN A 8 5.50 -21.63 -22.35
C GLN A 8 4.49 -20.52 -22.65
N ARG A 9 3.20 -20.87 -22.78
CA ARG A 9 2.14 -19.87 -22.99
C ARG A 9 2.05 -18.90 -21.81
N PHE A 10 2.06 -19.43 -20.59
CA PHE A 10 2.07 -18.60 -19.38
C PHE A 10 3.28 -17.65 -19.33
N TYR A 11 4.48 -18.15 -19.63
CA TYR A 11 5.71 -17.33 -19.58
C TYR A 11 5.71 -16.19 -20.60
N ILE A 12 5.20 -16.43 -21.82
CA ILE A 12 5.10 -15.43 -22.87
C ILE A 12 4.11 -14.33 -22.47
N ASP A 13 2.93 -14.71 -21.96
CA ASP A 13 1.90 -13.77 -21.53
C ASP A 13 2.38 -12.92 -20.35
N PHE A 14 3.05 -13.55 -19.37
CA PHE A 14 3.62 -12.88 -18.21
C PHE A 14 4.68 -11.84 -18.61
N ARG A 15 5.64 -12.22 -19.46
CA ARG A 15 6.71 -11.32 -19.89
C ARG A 15 6.16 -10.12 -20.67
N THR A 16 5.15 -10.32 -21.49
CA THR A 16 4.54 -9.23 -22.29
C THR A 16 3.93 -8.18 -21.37
N ARG A 17 3.14 -8.61 -20.38
CA ARG A 17 2.54 -7.72 -19.37
C ARG A 17 3.57 -7.02 -18.50
N LEU A 18 4.64 -7.72 -18.13
CA LEU A 18 5.75 -7.14 -17.35
C LEU A 18 6.42 -6.00 -18.12
N VAL A 19 6.63 -6.17 -19.43
CA VAL A 19 7.22 -5.15 -20.30
C VAL A 19 6.28 -3.97 -20.51
N GLU A 20 4.97 -4.21 -20.62
CA GLU A 20 3.96 -3.13 -20.68
C GLU A 20 3.91 -2.33 -19.38
N LEU A 21 3.97 -2.99 -18.22
CA LEU A 21 4.04 -2.33 -16.91
C LEU A 21 5.29 -1.46 -16.78
N LEU A 22 6.45 -1.99 -17.17
CA LEU A 22 7.72 -1.27 -17.14
C LEU A 22 7.78 -0.10 -18.14
N LYS A 23 6.96 -0.13 -19.19
CA LYS A 23 6.84 0.94 -20.19
C LYS A 23 5.70 1.91 -19.91
N GLY A 24 4.84 1.62 -18.92
CA GLY A 24 3.61 2.35 -18.63
C GLY A 24 3.81 3.71 -17.95
N ASP A 25 5.02 4.03 -17.50
CA ASP A 25 5.34 5.27 -16.79
C ASP A 25 6.06 6.33 -17.67
N THR A 26 5.66 6.45 -18.93
CA THR A 26 5.97 7.64 -19.75
C THR A 26 4.73 8.45 -20.07
N SER A 27 4.04 8.88 -19.01
CA SER A 27 3.26 10.11 -19.07
C SER A 27 3.84 11.09 -18.04
N PRO A 28 4.44 12.22 -18.48
CA PRO A 28 4.86 13.25 -17.55
C PRO A 28 3.60 13.94 -17.05
N GLN A 29 3.16 13.60 -15.84
CA GLN A 29 2.19 14.40 -15.09
C GLN A 29 2.91 15.07 -13.90
N PRO A 30 3.78 16.06 -14.14
CA PRO A 30 4.44 16.82 -13.06
C PRO A 30 3.47 17.73 -12.28
N ASP A 31 2.25 17.97 -12.78
CA ASP A 31 1.33 18.94 -12.19
C ASP A 31 0.40 18.38 -11.12
N ILE A 32 0.10 17.08 -11.10
CA ILE A 32 -0.78 16.51 -10.07
C ILE A 32 -0.10 16.56 -8.70
N ILE A 33 1.20 16.27 -8.63
CA ILE A 33 1.93 16.28 -7.36
C ILE A 33 1.96 17.70 -6.76
N LYS A 34 2.20 18.74 -7.58
CA LYS A 34 2.17 20.14 -7.13
C LYS A 34 0.78 20.58 -6.66
N ALA A 35 -0.26 20.25 -7.42
CA ALA A 35 -1.64 20.60 -7.08
C ALA A 35 -2.12 19.95 -5.77
N VAL A 36 -1.64 18.73 -5.46
CA VAL A 36 -1.96 18.06 -4.19
C VAL A 36 -1.20 18.69 -3.02
N ILE A 37 0.07 19.08 -3.20
CA ILE A 37 0.88 19.74 -2.15
C ILE A 37 0.27 21.09 -1.73
N GLU A 38 -0.14 21.93 -2.69
CA GLU A 38 -0.73 23.24 -2.39
C GLU A 38 -2.08 23.13 -1.67
N LYS A 39 -2.90 22.14 -2.02
CA LYS A 39 -4.20 21.90 -1.36
C LYS A 39 -4.05 21.40 0.10
N THR A 40 -2.93 20.77 0.45
CA THR A 40 -2.64 20.34 1.83
C THR A 40 -2.02 21.42 2.72
N ALA A 41 -1.52 22.53 2.15
CA ALA A 41 -0.82 23.58 2.91
C ALA A 41 -1.74 24.50 3.73
N THR A 42 -3.07 24.42 3.55
CA THR A 42 -4.06 25.25 4.26
C THR A 42 -4.87 24.50 5.32
N ALA A 43 -4.60 23.20 5.55
CA ALA A 43 -5.19 22.49 6.67
C ALA A 43 -4.40 22.80 7.96
N PRO A 44 -5.06 23.16 9.08
CA PRO A 44 -4.36 23.36 10.34
C PRO A 44 -3.67 22.06 10.73
N LYS A 45 -2.33 22.10 10.80
CA LYS A 45 -1.45 21.01 11.25
C LYS A 45 -2.00 20.47 12.58
N PRO A 46 -2.55 19.25 12.65
CA PRO A 46 -2.85 18.65 13.93
C PRO A 46 -1.51 18.53 14.66
N ALA A 47 -1.46 19.03 15.90
CA ALA A 47 -0.31 18.88 16.77
C ALA A 47 0.19 17.43 16.65
N ALA A 48 1.50 17.27 16.39
CA ALA A 48 2.15 15.98 16.29
C ALA A 48 2.03 15.26 17.63
N LYS A 49 0.88 14.61 17.86
CA LYS A 49 0.76 13.55 18.84
C LYS A 49 1.71 12.47 18.33
N LYS A 50 2.68 12.10 19.15
CA LYS A 50 3.51 10.92 18.95
C LYS A 50 2.54 9.75 18.77
N THR A 51 2.24 9.41 17.52
CA THR A 51 1.34 8.32 17.18
C THR A 51 2.21 7.09 17.27
N SER A 52 2.15 6.40 18.40
CA SER A 52 2.58 5.01 18.44
C SER A 52 1.65 4.27 17.49
N ARG A 53 2.07 4.13 16.22
CA ARG A 53 1.29 3.47 15.20
C ARG A 53 1.30 1.98 15.48
N TYR A 54 0.18 1.31 15.26
CA TYR A 54 0.04 -0.13 15.46
C TYR A 54 -0.26 -0.82 14.14
N LEU A 55 0.26 -2.02 13.99
CA LEU A 55 0.00 -2.95 12.90
C LEU A 55 -0.78 -4.14 13.45
N TYR A 56 -1.88 -4.54 12.81
CA TYR A 56 -2.64 -5.74 13.18
C TYR A 56 -3.14 -6.47 11.94
N VAL A 57 -3.51 -7.74 12.10
CA VAL A 57 -4.12 -8.56 11.05
C VAL A 57 -5.63 -8.63 11.31
N ASP A 58 -6.45 -8.34 10.30
CA ASP A 58 -7.90 -8.46 10.41
C ASP A 58 -8.41 -9.89 10.15
N GLY A 59 -9.71 -10.12 10.31
CA GLY A 59 -10.34 -11.42 10.10
C GLY A 59 -10.28 -11.94 8.65
N ALA A 60 -9.87 -11.11 7.68
CA ALA A 60 -9.61 -11.52 6.30
C ALA A 60 -8.12 -11.84 6.06
N GLY A 61 -7.27 -11.73 7.08
CA GLY A 61 -5.82 -11.92 6.96
C GLY A 61 -5.08 -10.72 6.38
N THR A 62 -5.70 -9.54 6.35
CA THR A 62 -5.09 -8.33 5.78
C THR A 62 -4.38 -7.52 6.87
N LEU A 63 -3.20 -6.98 6.53
CA LEU A 63 -2.47 -6.07 7.42
C LEU A 63 -3.12 -4.68 7.43
N GLN A 64 -3.42 -4.20 8.63
CA GLN A 64 -4.07 -2.92 8.87
C GLN A 64 -3.23 -2.05 9.81
N PHE A 65 -3.29 -0.74 9.61
CA PHE A 65 -2.57 0.26 10.41
C PHE A 65 -3.56 1.07 11.25
N ALA A 66 -3.18 1.38 12.49
CA ALA A 66 -3.92 2.27 13.37
C ALA A 66 -2.97 3.29 14.01
N ASP A 67 -3.36 4.55 14.13
CA ASP A 67 -2.51 5.58 14.74
C ASP A 67 -2.49 5.50 16.29
N SER A 68 -3.32 4.63 16.87
CA SER A 68 -3.40 4.34 18.31
C SER A 68 -4.03 2.98 18.59
N LEU A 69 -3.72 2.39 19.75
CA LEU A 69 -4.26 1.07 20.15
C LEU A 69 -5.78 1.08 20.31
N GLN A 70 -6.37 2.23 20.68
CA GLN A 70 -7.82 2.38 20.84
C GLN A 70 -8.56 2.22 19.50
N GLN A 71 -7.93 2.60 18.38
CA GLN A 71 -8.50 2.46 17.04
C GLN A 71 -8.46 1.02 16.51
N VAL A 72 -7.62 0.15 17.08
CA VAL A 72 -7.63 -1.28 16.76
C VAL A 72 -8.90 -1.90 17.35
N PRO A 73 -9.71 -2.66 16.58
CA PRO A 73 -10.86 -3.40 17.11
C PRO A 73 -10.45 -4.31 18.26
N SER A 74 -11.27 -4.40 19.31
CA SER A 74 -10.93 -5.10 20.56
C SER A 74 -10.40 -6.53 20.36
N GLN A 75 -10.99 -7.26 19.42
CA GLN A 75 -10.60 -8.61 19.04
C GLN A 75 -9.19 -8.74 18.44
N TYR A 76 -8.64 -7.68 17.85
CA TYR A 76 -7.31 -7.68 17.21
C TYR A 76 -6.25 -6.94 18.03
N ARG A 77 -6.59 -6.38 19.20
CA ARG A 77 -5.65 -5.62 20.04
C ARG A 77 -4.55 -6.47 20.65
N GLN A 78 -4.83 -7.75 20.91
CA GLN A 78 -3.86 -8.68 21.51
C GLN A 78 -2.71 -8.97 20.55
N ASP A 79 -3.00 -9.04 19.25
CA ASP A 79 -2.03 -9.34 18.20
C ASP A 79 -1.48 -8.06 17.54
N ALA A 80 -1.92 -6.88 17.99
CA ALA A 80 -1.47 -5.61 17.44
C ALA A 80 -0.03 -5.30 17.88
N GLN A 81 0.86 -5.12 16.90
CA GLN A 81 2.26 -4.77 17.15
C GLN A 81 2.49 -3.26 17.03
N PRO A 82 3.21 -2.64 17.97
CA PRO A 82 3.63 -1.24 17.82
C PRO A 82 4.71 -1.13 16.74
N LEU A 83 4.54 -0.17 15.83
CA LEU A 83 5.55 0.25 14.88
C LEU A 83 6.37 1.37 15.54
N ALA A 84 7.63 1.07 15.83
CA ALA A 84 8.62 2.08 16.19
C ALA A 84 8.99 2.90 14.95
N GLU A 85 9.22 4.20 15.14
CA GLU A 85 9.79 5.10 14.13
C GLU A 85 11.26 4.78 13.86
#